data_AF-A0A1Y0MXW2-F1
#
_entry.id   AF-A0A1Y0MXW2-F1
#
_cell.length_a   1.000
_cell.length_b   1.000
_cell.length_c   1.000
_cell.angle_alpha   90.00
_cell.angle_beta   90.00
_cell.angle_gamma   90.00
#
_symmetry.space_group_name_H-M   'P 1'
#
loop_
_entity.id
_entity.type
_entity.pdbx_description
1 polymer ?
#
loop_
_entity_poly.entity_id
_entity_poly.type
_entity_poly.pdbx_seq_one_letter_code
_entity_poly.pdbx_strand_id
1 'polypeptide(L)'
;MKKFYNTLLFLFITTISFAQGIAIQGIARDNASSAITDTNLTFTFSITKNDNTVLYSETQAIKTDNFGVFSHIVSTGNPTTSAFNNVDFSITNLKMKVLVVYEGNTIEVYNQTFQYTPYAFFAQKAALATNATNADDGVPTGAIMPYSGTTAPEGWVLCDGQSLTSITGSAALIALVGNTAPNLQGTFLRGTGLSPTNGRSGPGLGTFQTDTFRSHLHGSGSLFANTAGSHTHAYQSGAGDQSGIDGGGWNSGEIGYRITNNTSSNAGSHGHVVSGSVGSTGDTETRPVNYGVNYIIKL
;
A
#
# COMPACT_ATOMS: atom_id res chain seq x y z
N MET A 1 -65.48 8.54 -28.76
CA MET A 1 -64.23 7.74 -28.94
C MET A 1 -63.04 8.68 -28.74
N LYS A 2 -62.18 8.46 -27.74
CA LYS A 2 -60.93 9.23 -27.57
C LYS A 2 -59.79 8.48 -28.25
N LYS A 3 -59.04 9.14 -29.14
CA LYS A 3 -57.88 8.56 -29.82
C LYS A 3 -56.63 8.78 -28.96
N PHE A 4 -55.96 7.69 -28.58
CA PHE A 4 -54.61 7.76 -28.01
C PHE A 4 -53.60 7.74 -29.16
N TYR A 5 -52.60 8.63 -29.08
CA TYR A 5 -51.49 8.70 -30.02
C TYR A 5 -50.21 8.28 -29.29
N ASN A 6 -49.68 7.11 -29.62
CA ASN A 6 -48.45 6.60 -29.02
C ASN A 6 -47.24 7.11 -29.82
N THR A 7 -46.62 8.18 -29.35
CA THR A 7 -45.36 8.69 -29.94
C THR A 7 -44.19 7.81 -29.53
N LEU A 8 -43.62 7.06 -30.48
CA LEU A 8 -42.45 6.20 -30.24
C LEU A 8 -41.16 7.04 -30.32
N LEU A 9 -40.52 7.29 -29.18
CA LEU A 9 -39.28 8.05 -29.11
C LEU A 9 -38.05 7.14 -29.29
N PHE A 10 -37.42 7.19 -30.47
CA PHE A 10 -36.14 6.54 -30.70
C PHE A 10 -34.98 7.36 -30.09
N LEU A 11 -34.43 6.86 -28.97
CA LEU A 11 -33.27 7.46 -28.31
C LEU A 11 -31.98 6.95 -28.96
N PHE A 12 -31.43 7.70 -29.92
CA PHE A 12 -30.10 7.44 -30.48
C PHE A 12 -29.00 7.84 -29.47
N ILE A 13 -28.57 6.87 -28.65
CA ILE A 13 -27.36 7.02 -27.83
C ILE A 13 -26.13 6.79 -28.72
N THR A 14 -25.55 7.87 -29.24
CA THR A 14 -24.27 7.81 -29.98
C THR A 14 -23.12 7.68 -28.99
N THR A 15 -22.74 6.45 -28.65
CA THR A 15 -21.52 6.16 -27.88
C THR A 15 -20.28 6.50 -28.73
N ILE A 16 -19.69 7.67 -28.51
CA ILE A 16 -18.41 8.05 -29.13
C ILE A 16 -17.28 7.29 -28.41
N SER A 17 -17.06 6.05 -28.82
CA SER A 17 -15.86 5.30 -28.48
C SER A 17 -14.69 5.89 -29.27
N PHE A 18 -13.77 6.58 -28.59
CA PHE A 18 -12.46 6.88 -29.16
C PHE A 18 -11.73 5.56 -29.42
N ALA A 19 -11.69 5.14 -30.69
CA ALA A 19 -10.94 3.97 -31.10
C ALA A 19 -9.45 4.23 -30.86
N GLN A 20 -8.87 3.54 -29.87
CA GLN A 20 -7.42 3.48 -29.72
C GLN A 20 -6.87 2.72 -30.93
N GLY A 21 -5.85 3.27 -31.59
CA GLY A 21 -5.42 2.78 -32.89
C GLY A 21 -4.09 3.37 -33.31
N ILE A 22 -3.49 2.76 -34.34
CA ILE A 22 -2.16 3.13 -34.83
C ILE A 22 -2.33 3.89 -36.14
N ALA A 23 -2.08 5.20 -36.09
CA ALA A 23 -2.03 6.04 -37.28
C ALA A 23 -0.81 5.66 -38.13
N ILE A 24 -1.05 5.34 -39.41
CA ILE A 24 -0.03 4.98 -40.40
C ILE A 24 -0.20 5.88 -41.61
N GLN A 25 0.92 6.41 -42.11
CA GLN A 25 1.00 7.08 -43.39
C GLN A 25 2.15 6.46 -44.20
N GLY A 26 1.95 6.30 -45.51
CA GLY A 26 2.95 5.72 -46.40
C GLY A 26 2.70 6.08 -47.85
N ILE A 27 3.57 5.63 -48.75
CA ILE A 27 3.41 5.77 -50.20
C ILE A 27 3.21 4.38 -50.79
N ALA A 28 2.09 4.16 -51.48
CA ALA A 28 1.84 2.94 -52.23
C ALA A 28 2.75 2.92 -53.46
N ARG A 29 3.44 1.80 -53.67
CA ARG A 29 4.35 1.60 -54.81
C ARG A 29 4.03 0.32 -55.56
N ASP A 30 4.26 0.34 -56.86
CA ASP A 30 4.19 -0.84 -57.72
C ASP A 30 5.45 -1.73 -57.58
N ASN A 31 5.48 -2.85 -58.31
CA ASN A 31 6.62 -3.77 -58.30
C ASN A 31 7.87 -3.24 -59.06
N ALA A 32 7.78 -2.05 -59.66
CA ALA A 32 8.90 -1.29 -60.22
C ALA A 32 9.32 -0.11 -59.32
N SER A 33 8.75 -0.02 -58.10
CA SER A 33 8.92 1.08 -57.13
C SER A 33 8.35 2.45 -57.54
N SER A 34 7.55 2.54 -58.61
CA SER A 34 6.80 3.75 -58.99
C SER A 34 5.64 4.00 -58.02
N ALA A 35 5.25 5.25 -57.80
CA ALA A 35 4.12 5.57 -56.93
C ALA A 35 2.78 5.28 -57.62
N ILE A 36 1.85 4.61 -56.94
CA ILE A 36 0.50 4.31 -57.45
C ILE A 36 -0.42 5.48 -57.07
N THR A 37 -0.56 6.47 -57.95
CA THR A 37 -1.27 7.73 -57.68
C THR A 37 -2.77 7.64 -57.93
N ASP A 38 -3.55 8.50 -57.27
CA ASP A 38 -4.97 8.77 -57.52
C ASP A 38 -5.92 7.54 -57.62
N THR A 39 -5.53 6.39 -57.06
CA THR A 39 -6.19 5.10 -57.28
C THR A 39 -6.84 4.57 -56.00
N ASN A 40 -8.04 4.01 -56.12
CA ASN A 40 -8.68 3.24 -55.03
C ASN A 40 -7.99 1.88 -54.88
N LEU A 41 -7.24 1.70 -53.79
CA LEU A 41 -6.52 0.46 -53.50
C LEU A 41 -7.09 -0.21 -52.24
N THR A 42 -7.10 -1.54 -52.22
CA THR A 42 -7.38 -2.30 -51.00
C THR A 42 -6.07 -2.59 -50.29
N PHE A 43 -5.92 -2.02 -49.09
CA PHE A 43 -4.81 -2.28 -48.19
C PHE A 43 -5.21 -3.33 -47.15
N THR A 44 -4.24 -4.15 -46.74
CA THR A 44 -4.36 -5.08 -45.61
C THR A 44 -3.30 -4.72 -44.58
N PHE A 45 -3.73 -4.20 -43.43
CA PHE A 45 -2.87 -3.86 -42.30
C PHE A 45 -2.83 -5.04 -41.34
N SER A 46 -1.65 -5.42 -40.83
CA SER A 46 -1.48 -6.58 -39.96
C SER A 46 -0.44 -6.34 -38.87
N ILE A 47 -0.77 -6.69 -37.64
CA ILE A 47 0.17 -6.78 -36.52
C ILE A 47 0.64 -8.22 -36.41
N THR A 48 1.96 -8.42 -36.48
CA THR A 48 2.58 -9.74 -36.49
C THR A 48 3.67 -9.86 -35.42
N LYS A 49 3.90 -11.08 -34.92
CA LYS A 49 5.10 -11.41 -34.13
C LYS A 49 6.34 -11.41 -35.01
N ASN A 50 7.53 -11.48 -34.39
CA ASN A 50 8.80 -11.55 -35.12
C ASN A 50 8.85 -12.71 -36.15
N ASP A 51 8.26 -13.85 -35.81
CA ASP A 51 8.11 -15.04 -36.69
C ASP A 51 7.09 -14.88 -37.85
N ASN A 52 6.41 -13.73 -37.94
CA ASN A 52 5.30 -13.38 -38.85
C ASN A 52 3.92 -13.96 -38.49
N THR A 53 3.74 -14.58 -37.32
CA THR A 53 2.41 -14.98 -36.83
C THR A 53 1.52 -13.75 -36.69
N VAL A 54 0.39 -13.75 -37.40
CA VAL A 54 -0.60 -12.66 -37.38
C VAL A 54 -1.38 -12.69 -36.05
N LEU A 55 -1.34 -11.60 -35.31
CA LEU A 55 -2.17 -11.38 -34.11
C LEU A 55 -3.47 -10.65 -34.44
N TYR A 56 -3.37 -9.67 -35.33
CA TYR A 56 -4.49 -8.85 -35.81
C TYR A 56 -4.27 -8.52 -37.29
N SER A 57 -5.36 -8.47 -38.05
CA SER A 57 -5.37 -8.03 -39.44
C SER A 57 -6.71 -7.38 -39.76
N GLU A 58 -6.68 -6.35 -40.59
CA GLU A 58 -7.85 -5.64 -41.11
C GLU A 58 -7.62 -5.20 -42.56
N THR A 59 -8.70 -5.03 -43.32
CA THR A 59 -8.67 -4.49 -44.69
C THR A 59 -9.39 -3.16 -44.78
N GLN A 60 -8.86 -2.25 -45.60
CA GLN A 60 -9.48 -0.96 -45.88
C GLN A 60 -9.26 -0.55 -47.33
N ALA A 61 -10.31 -0.07 -47.99
CA ALA A 61 -10.22 0.60 -49.28
C ALA A 61 -9.83 2.07 -49.04
N ILE A 62 -8.74 2.52 -49.66
CA ILE A 62 -8.21 3.88 -49.52
C ILE A 62 -7.86 4.40 -50.92
N LYS A 63 -8.25 5.64 -51.23
CA LYS A 63 -7.76 6.31 -52.42
C LYS A 63 -6.39 6.93 -52.13
N THR A 64 -5.38 6.64 -52.94
CA THR A 64 -4.10 7.36 -52.89
C THR A 64 -4.23 8.78 -53.46
N ASP A 65 -3.33 9.68 -53.06
CA ASP A 65 -3.24 11.01 -53.65
C ASP A 65 -2.37 11.06 -54.93
N ASN A 66 -2.17 12.25 -55.48
CA ASN A 66 -1.33 12.51 -56.66
C ASN A 66 0.18 12.21 -56.44
N PHE A 67 0.60 11.83 -55.23
CA PHE A 67 1.96 11.39 -54.90
C PHE A 67 2.00 9.92 -54.44
N GLY A 68 0.87 9.20 -54.48
CA GLY A 68 0.72 7.81 -54.05
C GLY A 68 0.57 7.66 -52.53
N VAL A 69 0.38 8.74 -51.79
CA VAL A 69 0.27 8.73 -50.34
C VAL A 69 -1.06 8.13 -49.91
N PHE A 70 -1.02 7.26 -48.90
CA PHE A 70 -2.18 6.77 -48.16
C PHE A 70 -2.02 7.11 -46.66
N SER A 71 -3.14 7.25 -45.96
CA SER A 71 -3.17 7.42 -44.50
C SER A 71 -4.34 6.63 -43.92
N HIS A 72 -4.14 5.99 -42.77
CA HIS A 72 -5.14 5.15 -42.11
C HIS A 72 -4.91 5.06 -40.59
N ILE A 73 -5.94 4.65 -39.84
CA ILE A 73 -5.83 4.33 -38.40
C ILE A 73 -6.16 2.85 -38.23
N VAL A 74 -5.13 2.03 -37.98
CA VAL A 74 -5.32 0.60 -37.69
C VAL A 74 -6.11 0.46 -36.39
N SER A 75 -7.22 -0.29 -36.46
CA SER A 75 -8.39 -0.38 -35.55
C SER A 75 -9.68 0.19 -36.12
N THR A 76 -9.65 0.93 -37.24
CA THR A 76 -10.86 1.48 -37.91
C THR A 76 -11.16 0.85 -39.28
N GLY A 77 -10.36 -0.12 -39.73
CA GLY A 77 -10.65 -0.90 -40.94
C GLY A 77 -11.67 -2.03 -40.68
N ASN A 78 -11.73 -2.99 -41.59
CA ASN A 78 -12.60 -4.16 -41.52
C ASN A 78 -11.78 -5.36 -40.99
N PRO A 79 -11.95 -5.81 -39.73
CA PRO A 79 -11.11 -6.87 -39.17
C PRO A 79 -11.31 -8.21 -39.89
N THR A 80 -10.20 -8.90 -40.17
CA THR A 80 -10.18 -10.21 -40.84
C THR A 80 -9.74 -11.36 -39.94
N THR A 81 -9.26 -11.08 -38.72
CA THR A 81 -8.88 -12.09 -37.73
C THR A 81 -9.52 -11.86 -36.35
N SER A 82 -8.88 -11.08 -35.48
CA SER A 82 -9.30 -10.78 -34.11
C SER A 82 -9.83 -9.34 -33.98
N ALA A 83 -10.24 -8.92 -32.79
CA ALA A 83 -10.44 -7.50 -32.49
C ALA A 83 -9.10 -6.84 -32.12
N PHE A 84 -8.89 -5.58 -32.51
CA PHE A 84 -7.64 -4.84 -32.25
C PHE A 84 -7.27 -4.81 -30.76
N ASN A 85 -8.28 -4.65 -29.89
CA ASN A 85 -8.12 -4.62 -28.43
C ASN A 85 -7.63 -5.95 -27.82
N ASN A 86 -7.60 -7.05 -28.58
CA ASN A 86 -7.10 -8.35 -28.15
C ASN A 86 -5.59 -8.52 -28.46
N VAL A 87 -4.94 -7.51 -29.04
CA VAL A 87 -3.49 -7.53 -29.29
C VAL A 87 -2.74 -7.22 -27.99
N ASP A 88 -2.02 -8.21 -27.50
CA ASP A 88 -1.02 -8.02 -26.44
C ASP A 88 0.19 -7.26 -26.98
N PHE A 89 0.28 -5.97 -26.63
CA PHE A 89 1.38 -5.08 -27.00
C PHE A 89 2.62 -5.18 -26.08
N SER A 90 2.60 -6.04 -25.05
CA SER A 90 3.80 -6.32 -24.25
C SER A 90 4.83 -7.19 -25.02
N ILE A 91 4.35 -7.94 -26.01
CA ILE A 91 5.15 -8.83 -26.85
C ILE A 91 6.31 -8.05 -27.51
N THR A 92 7.53 -8.51 -27.27
CA THR A 92 8.72 -7.88 -27.87
C THR A 92 8.79 -8.12 -29.38
N ASN A 93 9.30 -7.13 -30.10
CA ASN A 93 9.53 -7.20 -31.56
C ASN A 93 8.26 -7.49 -32.39
N LEU A 94 7.10 -6.96 -31.98
CA LEU A 94 5.93 -6.87 -32.83
C LEU A 94 6.23 -6.01 -34.07
N LYS A 95 5.74 -6.45 -35.23
CA LYS A 95 5.89 -5.77 -36.53
C LYS A 95 4.55 -5.33 -37.06
N MET A 96 4.51 -4.12 -37.62
CA MET A 96 3.45 -3.70 -38.53
C MET A 96 3.82 -4.12 -39.95
N LYS A 97 2.90 -4.81 -40.61
CA LYS A 97 3.00 -5.23 -42.00
C LYS A 97 1.78 -4.70 -42.78
N VAL A 98 2.04 -4.03 -43.90
CA VAL A 98 1.02 -3.48 -44.79
C VAL A 98 1.22 -4.05 -46.18
N LEU A 99 0.19 -4.72 -46.67
CA LEU A 99 0.07 -5.22 -48.04
C LEU A 99 -0.91 -4.34 -48.82
N VAL A 100 -0.75 -4.26 -50.13
CA VAL A 100 -1.72 -3.62 -51.03
C VAL A 100 -1.98 -4.51 -52.24
N VAL A 101 -3.21 -4.53 -52.74
CA VAL A 101 -3.56 -5.25 -53.98
C VAL A 101 -3.64 -4.26 -55.14
N TYR A 102 -2.82 -4.46 -56.16
CA TYR A 102 -2.76 -3.65 -57.38
C TYR A 102 -2.57 -4.53 -58.63
N GLU A 103 -3.39 -4.33 -59.65
CA GLU A 103 -3.38 -5.13 -60.90
C GLU A 103 -3.41 -6.66 -60.67
N GLY A 104 -4.06 -7.11 -59.59
CA GLY A 104 -4.12 -8.52 -59.17
C GLY A 104 -2.91 -9.03 -58.40
N ASN A 105 -1.83 -8.25 -58.34
CA ASN A 105 -0.63 -8.55 -57.53
C ASN A 105 -0.82 -8.09 -56.09
N THR A 106 -0.28 -8.84 -55.12
CA THR A 106 -0.20 -8.41 -53.71
C THR A 106 1.22 -7.92 -53.43
N ILE A 107 1.36 -6.65 -53.07
CA ILE A 107 2.64 -5.95 -52.91
C ILE A 107 2.84 -5.59 -51.43
N GLU A 108 4.04 -5.84 -50.89
CA GLU A 108 4.41 -5.46 -49.52
C GLU A 108 4.98 -4.03 -49.51
N VAL A 109 4.19 -3.08 -49.02
CA VAL A 109 4.56 -1.65 -48.97
C VAL A 109 5.18 -1.24 -47.63
N TYR A 110 5.00 -2.04 -46.58
CA TYR A 110 5.61 -1.83 -45.27
C TYR A 110 5.73 -3.14 -44.50
N ASN A 111 6.86 -3.35 -43.82
CA ASN A 111 7.09 -4.48 -42.92
C ASN A 111 8.26 -4.11 -41.98
N GLN A 112 7.94 -3.61 -40.79
CA GLN A 112 8.92 -3.09 -39.83
C GLN A 112 8.49 -3.37 -38.39
N THR A 113 9.47 -3.59 -37.53
CA THR A 113 9.28 -3.67 -36.07
C THR A 113 8.85 -2.33 -35.50
N PHE A 114 7.84 -2.32 -34.62
CA PHE A 114 7.45 -1.11 -33.90
C PHE A 114 8.63 -0.57 -33.09
N GLN A 115 8.83 0.75 -33.17
CA GLN A 115 9.84 1.46 -32.39
C GLN A 115 9.17 2.15 -31.19
N TYR A 116 9.75 1.96 -30.01
CA TYR A 116 9.19 2.49 -28.76
C TYR A 116 9.55 3.97 -28.58
N THR A 117 8.62 4.77 -28.05
CA THR A 117 8.93 6.10 -27.53
C THR A 117 9.80 5.98 -26.27
N PRO A 118 10.59 7.00 -25.87
CA PRO A 118 11.47 6.90 -24.70
C PRO A 118 10.78 6.49 -23.39
N TYR A 119 9.52 6.92 -23.18
CA TYR A 119 8.72 6.50 -22.02
C TYR A 119 8.25 5.05 -22.11
N ALA A 120 7.77 4.59 -23.28
CA ALA A 120 7.41 3.18 -23.47
C ALA A 120 8.63 2.26 -23.35
N PHE A 121 9.80 2.71 -23.82
CA PHE A 121 11.07 2.01 -23.67
C PHE A 121 11.57 1.97 -22.21
N PHE A 122 11.26 2.99 -21.41
CA PHE A 122 11.53 2.98 -19.97
C PHE A 122 10.64 1.94 -19.25
N ALA A 123 9.35 1.85 -19.59
CA ALA A 123 8.46 0.81 -19.06
C ALA A 123 8.94 -0.60 -19.46
N GLN A 124 9.31 -0.81 -20.73
CA GLN A 124 9.93 -2.07 -21.17
C GLN A 124 11.22 -2.39 -20.40
N LYS A 125 12.06 -1.38 -20.09
CA LYS A 125 13.25 -1.57 -19.25
C LYS A 125 12.93 -1.89 -17.79
N ALA A 126 11.78 -1.45 -17.26
CA ALA A 126 11.32 -1.86 -15.94
C ALA A 126 10.97 -3.35 -15.95
N ALA A 127 10.12 -3.81 -16.88
CA ALA A 127 9.75 -5.22 -17.03
C ALA A 127 10.94 -6.16 -17.33
N LEU A 128 12.00 -5.66 -17.98
CA LEU A 128 13.24 -6.41 -18.26
C LEU A 128 14.26 -6.41 -17.12
N ALA A 129 14.02 -5.73 -15.99
CA ALA A 129 14.92 -5.81 -14.83
C ALA A 129 14.69 -7.13 -14.07
N THR A 130 15.78 -7.79 -13.64
CA THR A 130 15.77 -9.19 -13.16
C THR A 130 14.91 -9.48 -11.91
N ASN A 131 14.43 -8.44 -11.22
CA ASN A 131 13.58 -8.52 -10.03
C ASN A 131 12.19 -7.87 -10.25
N ALA A 132 11.78 -7.67 -11.51
CA ALA A 132 10.68 -6.76 -11.88
C ALA A 132 9.69 -7.40 -12.86
N THR A 133 9.48 -8.72 -12.74
CA THR A 133 8.65 -9.54 -13.63
C THR A 133 7.15 -9.19 -13.66
N ASN A 134 6.69 -8.28 -12.81
CA ASN A 134 5.33 -7.75 -12.77
C ASN A 134 5.29 -6.20 -12.72
N ALA A 135 6.39 -5.52 -13.07
CA ALA A 135 6.57 -4.08 -12.87
C ALA A 135 5.98 -3.18 -13.98
N ASP A 136 4.95 -3.66 -14.69
CA ASP A 136 4.31 -2.96 -15.81
C ASP A 136 3.66 -1.62 -15.39
N ASP A 137 3.27 -1.51 -14.11
CA ASP A 137 2.77 -0.27 -13.48
C ASP A 137 3.89 0.70 -13.03
N GLY A 138 5.17 0.31 -13.18
CA GLY A 138 6.33 1.01 -12.60
C GLY A 138 6.53 0.80 -11.08
N VAL A 139 5.77 -0.10 -10.47
CA VAL A 139 5.89 -0.47 -9.04
C VAL A 139 6.64 -1.81 -8.90
N PRO A 140 7.69 -1.90 -8.06
CA PRO A 140 8.43 -3.14 -7.87
C PRO A 140 7.67 -4.16 -7.01
N THR A 141 7.86 -5.44 -7.31
CA THR A 141 7.46 -6.58 -6.48
C THR A 141 7.84 -6.40 -5.01
N GLY A 142 6.95 -6.78 -4.09
CA GLY A 142 7.17 -6.64 -2.64
C GLY A 142 6.92 -5.23 -2.09
N ALA A 143 6.61 -4.23 -2.94
CA ALA A 143 6.12 -2.94 -2.46
C ALA A 143 4.75 -3.10 -1.77
N ILE A 144 4.63 -2.54 -0.56
CA ILE A 144 3.40 -2.57 0.24
C ILE A 144 2.79 -1.16 0.26
N MET A 145 1.48 -1.04 0.05
CA MET A 145 0.77 0.23 0.14
C MET A 145 -0.61 0.12 0.83
N PRO A 146 -1.09 1.21 1.48
CA PRO A 146 -2.48 1.34 1.90
C PRO A 146 -3.45 1.27 0.72
N TYR A 147 -4.59 0.60 0.91
CA TYR A 147 -5.63 0.43 -0.09
C TYR A 147 -7.03 0.44 0.53
N SER A 148 -7.94 1.23 -0.06
CA SER A 148 -9.29 1.46 0.48
C SER A 148 -10.35 0.47 -0.04
N GLY A 149 -9.99 -0.44 -0.94
CA GLY A 149 -10.89 -1.47 -1.48
C GLY A 149 -10.78 -2.80 -0.75
N THR A 150 -11.80 -3.65 -0.90
CA THR A 150 -11.90 -4.98 -0.26
C THR A 150 -11.31 -6.13 -1.09
N THR A 151 -10.89 -5.86 -2.33
CA THR A 151 -10.37 -6.86 -3.27
C THR A 151 -9.13 -6.28 -3.94
N ALA A 152 -8.00 -6.98 -3.91
CA ALA A 152 -6.78 -6.48 -4.52
C ALA A 152 -6.92 -6.34 -6.05
N PRO A 153 -6.34 -5.30 -6.67
CA PRO A 153 -6.25 -5.18 -8.13
C PRO A 153 -5.40 -6.30 -8.76
N GLU A 154 -5.48 -6.45 -10.08
CA GLU A 154 -4.62 -7.37 -10.83
C GLU A 154 -3.12 -7.05 -10.62
N GLY A 155 -2.29 -8.08 -10.46
CA GLY A 155 -0.87 -7.93 -10.09
C GLY A 155 -0.61 -7.57 -8.63
N TRP A 156 -1.63 -7.54 -7.76
CA TRP A 156 -1.54 -7.28 -6.32
C TRP A 156 -2.28 -8.36 -5.51
N VAL A 157 -1.93 -8.50 -4.23
CA VAL A 157 -2.63 -9.37 -3.26
C VAL A 157 -2.82 -8.66 -1.92
N LEU A 158 -3.76 -9.14 -1.10
CA LEU A 158 -3.98 -8.61 0.24
C LEU A 158 -2.88 -9.07 1.20
N CYS A 159 -2.52 -8.20 2.14
CA CYS A 159 -1.65 -8.53 3.27
C CYS A 159 -2.48 -9.09 4.44
N ASP A 160 -3.17 -10.20 4.22
CA ASP A 160 -4.10 -10.84 5.16
C ASP A 160 -3.62 -12.21 5.69
N GLY A 161 -2.54 -12.75 5.12
CA GLY A 161 -2.06 -14.11 5.41
C GLY A 161 -2.44 -15.17 4.36
N GLN A 162 -2.99 -14.77 3.20
CA GLN A 162 -3.30 -15.69 2.11
C GLN A 162 -2.05 -16.41 1.56
N SER A 163 -2.21 -17.67 1.13
CA SER A 163 -1.15 -18.40 0.42
C SER A 163 -0.91 -17.79 -0.95
N LEU A 164 0.37 -17.63 -1.31
CA LEU A 164 0.79 -17.12 -2.62
C LEU A 164 0.95 -18.23 -3.66
N THR A 165 1.14 -19.49 -3.24
CA THR A 165 1.57 -20.59 -4.14
C THR A 165 0.57 -20.96 -5.23
N SER A 166 -0.67 -20.49 -5.15
CA SER A 166 -1.73 -20.67 -6.15
C SER A 166 -2.02 -19.41 -6.98
N ILE A 167 -1.19 -18.37 -6.87
CA ILE A 167 -1.41 -17.05 -7.49
C ILE A 167 -0.43 -16.85 -8.64
N THR A 168 -0.96 -16.71 -9.86
CA THR A 168 -0.16 -16.40 -11.07
C THR A 168 0.64 -15.12 -10.88
N GLY A 169 1.89 -15.10 -11.35
CA GLY A 169 2.81 -13.94 -11.23
C GLY A 169 3.56 -13.84 -9.90
N SER A 170 3.09 -14.49 -8.82
CA SER A 170 3.64 -14.35 -7.46
C SER A 170 5.04 -14.93 -7.20
N ALA A 171 5.67 -15.56 -8.20
CA ALA A 171 6.94 -16.26 -8.01
C ALA A 171 8.08 -15.34 -7.54
N ALA A 172 8.06 -14.07 -7.97
CA ALA A 172 9.00 -13.07 -7.49
C ALA A 172 8.71 -12.68 -6.03
N LEU A 173 7.45 -12.37 -5.69
CA LEU A 173 7.07 -12.09 -4.30
C LEU A 173 7.38 -13.26 -3.34
N ILE A 174 7.17 -14.51 -3.76
CA ILE A 174 7.49 -15.70 -2.95
C ILE A 174 8.99 -15.76 -2.61
N ALA A 175 9.87 -15.31 -3.51
CA ALA A 175 11.31 -15.22 -3.23
C ALA A 175 11.67 -14.13 -2.22
N LEU A 176 10.80 -13.14 -1.99
CA LEU A 176 10.99 -12.07 -0.99
C LEU A 176 10.36 -12.38 0.37
N VAL A 177 9.15 -12.96 0.41
CA VAL A 177 8.36 -13.14 1.67
C VAL A 177 8.04 -14.59 2.03
N GLY A 178 8.40 -15.56 1.17
CA GLY A 178 8.01 -16.96 1.30
C GLY A 178 6.61 -17.26 0.75
N ASN A 179 6.06 -18.43 1.07
CA ASN A 179 4.86 -18.98 0.44
C ASN A 179 3.53 -18.26 0.77
N THR A 180 3.55 -17.20 1.59
CA THR A 180 2.36 -16.59 2.19
C THR A 180 2.52 -15.08 2.23
N ALA A 181 1.44 -14.34 1.95
CA ALA A 181 1.42 -12.89 2.12
C ALA A 181 1.64 -12.51 3.61
N PRO A 182 2.34 -11.41 3.94
CA PRO A 182 2.41 -10.93 5.32
C PRO A 182 1.01 -10.59 5.83
N ASN A 183 0.58 -11.12 6.98
CA ASN A 183 -0.68 -10.69 7.60
C ASN A 183 -0.45 -9.40 8.41
N LEU A 184 -0.92 -8.27 7.87
CA LEU A 184 -0.72 -6.93 8.46
C LEU A 184 -1.98 -6.35 9.11
N GLN A 185 -3.06 -7.12 9.18
CA GLN A 185 -4.32 -6.70 9.81
C GLN A 185 -4.10 -6.32 11.28
N GLY A 186 -4.51 -5.11 11.67
CA GLY A 186 -4.29 -4.59 13.03
C GLY A 186 -2.84 -4.21 13.36
N THR A 187 -1.96 -4.07 12.37
CA THR A 187 -0.53 -3.74 12.61
C THR A 187 -0.13 -2.40 11.97
N PHE A 188 0.88 -1.75 12.56
CA PHE A 188 1.47 -0.52 12.02
C PHE A 188 2.79 -0.82 11.30
N LEU A 189 2.96 -0.31 10.08
CA LEU A 189 4.25 -0.34 9.39
C LEU A 189 5.23 0.66 10.03
N ARG A 190 6.46 0.21 10.28
CA ARG A 190 7.58 0.99 10.84
C ARG A 190 8.86 0.68 10.06
N GLY A 191 9.67 1.70 9.77
CA GLY A 191 10.97 1.51 9.13
C GLY A 191 11.92 0.65 9.97
N THR A 192 12.65 -0.25 9.30
CA THR A 192 13.60 -1.20 9.92
C THR A 192 14.91 -0.53 10.38
N GLY A 193 15.60 -1.16 11.32
CA GLY A 193 16.95 -0.77 11.75
C GLY A 193 17.00 0.48 12.65
N LEU A 194 18.21 0.98 12.93
CA LEU A 194 18.45 2.14 13.78
C LEU A 194 18.43 3.45 12.98
N SER A 195 17.50 4.35 13.29
CA SER A 195 17.43 5.68 12.67
C SER A 195 18.57 6.59 13.17
N PRO A 196 19.43 7.13 12.29
CA PRO A 196 20.49 8.06 12.69
C PRO A 196 19.95 9.43 13.12
N THR A 197 18.72 9.79 12.72
CA THR A 197 18.12 11.11 12.97
C THR A 197 17.53 11.24 14.38
N ASN A 198 17.07 10.14 14.99
CA ASN A 198 16.34 10.16 16.28
C ASN A 198 16.73 9.04 17.27
N GLY A 199 17.69 8.20 16.90
CA GLY A 199 18.22 7.12 17.74
C GLY A 199 17.22 6.01 18.07
N ARG A 200 16.16 5.84 17.27
CA ARG A 200 15.15 4.78 17.48
C ARG A 200 15.42 3.59 16.58
N SER A 201 15.43 2.39 17.16
CA SER A 201 15.41 1.13 16.44
C SER A 201 13.98 0.72 16.07
N GLY A 202 13.77 0.36 14.81
CA GLY A 202 12.60 -0.38 14.37
C GLY A 202 12.78 -1.90 14.48
N PRO A 203 11.78 -2.69 14.03
CA PRO A 203 11.90 -4.14 13.90
C PRO A 203 12.97 -4.55 12.88
N GLY A 204 13.28 -5.84 12.81
CA GLY A 204 13.95 -6.43 11.66
C GLY A 204 13.04 -6.44 10.43
N LEU A 205 13.64 -6.59 9.23
CA LEU A 205 12.86 -6.69 7.99
C LEU A 205 11.96 -7.93 8.04
N GLY A 206 10.66 -7.74 7.82
CA GLY A 206 9.67 -8.83 7.87
C GLY A 206 9.31 -9.33 9.27
N THR A 207 9.77 -8.70 10.36
CA THR A 207 9.47 -9.13 11.73
C THR A 207 8.48 -8.18 12.43
N PHE A 208 7.58 -8.72 13.24
CA PHE A 208 6.74 -7.90 14.12
C PHE A 208 7.52 -7.37 15.33
N GLN A 209 7.13 -6.19 15.81
CA GLN A 209 7.50 -5.63 17.10
C GLN A 209 6.24 -5.60 17.97
N THR A 210 6.32 -6.11 19.19
CA THR A 210 5.20 -6.02 20.15
C THR A 210 4.95 -4.57 20.54
N ASP A 211 3.77 -4.29 21.09
CA ASP A 211 3.50 -3.01 21.74
C ASP A 211 4.46 -2.77 22.92
N THR A 212 4.65 -1.50 23.25
CA THR A 212 5.39 -1.07 24.45
C THR A 212 5.09 0.41 24.71
N PHE A 213 4.87 0.76 25.98
CA PHE A 213 4.76 2.15 26.40
C PHE A 213 6.13 2.69 26.82
N ARG A 214 6.35 4.01 26.68
CA ARG A 214 7.59 4.64 27.15
C ARG A 214 7.63 4.60 28.68
N SER A 215 8.75 4.11 29.23
CA SER A 215 9.02 4.17 30.67
C SER A 215 8.83 5.58 31.22
N HIS A 216 8.09 5.68 32.32
CA HIS A 216 7.68 6.91 32.99
C HIS A 216 7.57 6.67 34.50
N LEU A 217 7.44 7.75 35.27
CA LEU A 217 7.35 7.72 36.73
C LEU A 217 6.09 8.47 37.17
N HIS A 218 5.37 7.91 38.15
CA HIS A 218 4.37 8.67 38.91
C HIS A 218 5.06 9.28 40.14
N GLY A 219 4.80 10.56 40.42
CA GLY A 219 5.50 11.27 41.49
C GLY A 219 5.22 10.71 42.88
N SER A 220 6.15 10.94 43.81
CA SER A 220 5.93 10.86 45.26
C SER A 220 4.75 11.76 45.62
N GLY A 221 3.54 11.19 45.62
CA GLY A 221 2.35 11.99 45.32
C GLY A 221 1.18 11.26 44.64
N SER A 222 1.20 9.93 44.40
CA SER A 222 0.30 9.31 43.43
C SER A 222 -0.65 8.13 43.80
N LEU A 223 -0.74 7.56 45.01
CA LEU A 223 -1.55 6.33 45.25
C LEU A 223 -2.25 6.24 46.64
N PHE A 224 -3.59 6.29 46.71
CA PHE A 224 -4.33 6.31 47.99
C PHE A 224 -4.39 4.94 48.68
N ALA A 225 -4.11 4.90 49.98
CA ALA A 225 -4.64 3.87 50.88
C ALA A 225 -5.94 4.38 51.52
N ASN A 226 -7.05 3.67 51.30
CA ASN A 226 -8.39 4.11 51.73
C ASN A 226 -8.61 4.06 53.25
N THR A 227 -7.74 3.38 54.01
CA THR A 227 -7.66 3.49 55.48
C THR A 227 -6.20 3.42 55.91
N ALA A 228 -5.62 4.54 56.36
CA ALA A 228 -4.47 4.51 57.25
C ALA A 228 -4.97 4.05 58.63
N GLY A 229 -4.54 2.87 59.08
CA GLY A 229 -5.01 2.28 60.34
C GLY A 229 -4.71 3.18 61.54
N SER A 230 -5.69 3.32 62.44
CA SER A 230 -5.54 4.02 63.71
C SER A 230 -4.39 3.39 64.52
N HIS A 231 -3.31 4.13 64.72
CA HIS A 231 -2.13 3.66 65.44
C HIS A 231 -1.70 4.64 66.53
N THR A 232 -0.86 4.14 67.45
CA THR A 232 -0.25 4.90 68.54
C THR A 232 1.19 4.43 68.70
N HIS A 233 2.05 5.28 69.25
CA HIS A 233 3.44 4.93 69.52
C HIS A 233 3.64 4.69 71.01
N ALA A 234 4.22 3.55 71.37
CA ALA A 234 4.70 3.30 72.72
C ALA A 234 6.08 3.97 72.90
N TYR A 235 6.26 4.68 74.00
CA TYR A 235 7.52 5.33 74.37
C TYR A 235 7.70 5.34 75.89
N GLN A 236 8.93 5.54 76.34
CA GLN A 236 9.23 5.69 77.76
C GLN A 236 9.57 7.15 78.06
N SER A 237 9.07 7.65 79.18
CA SER A 237 9.47 8.95 79.73
C SER A 237 9.81 8.78 81.22
N GLY A 238 11.02 9.15 81.59
CA GLY A 238 11.42 9.28 83.00
C GLY A 238 11.02 10.65 83.53
N ALA A 239 10.32 10.68 84.66
CA ALA A 239 10.19 11.90 85.46
C ALA A 239 11.20 11.83 86.61
N GLY A 240 12.18 12.73 86.62
CA GLY A 240 13.03 12.97 87.79
C GLY A 240 12.31 13.91 88.74
N ASP A 241 11.88 13.40 89.89
CA ASP A 241 11.35 14.25 90.95
C ASP A 241 12.51 14.81 91.77
N GLN A 242 12.59 16.14 91.88
CA GLN A 242 13.60 16.84 92.69
C GLN A 242 13.04 17.32 94.05
N SER A 243 11.88 16.81 94.46
CA SER A 243 11.31 16.97 95.80
C SER A 243 12.16 16.22 96.84
N GLY A 244 13.19 16.85 97.41
CA GLY A 244 13.93 16.22 98.52
C GLY A 244 15.26 16.80 99.01
N ILE A 245 15.78 17.93 98.48
CA ILE A 245 17.09 18.48 98.93
C ILE A 245 17.01 19.93 99.42
N ASP A 246 15.92 20.28 100.11
CA ASP A 246 15.84 21.47 100.97
C ASP A 246 15.62 21.00 102.43
N GLY A 247 16.70 20.78 103.19
CA GLY A 247 16.53 20.29 104.57
C GLY A 247 17.71 19.66 105.32
N GLY A 248 18.96 20.07 105.08
CA GLY A 248 20.02 19.99 106.12
C GLY A 248 20.38 18.62 106.76
N GLY A 249 20.06 17.49 106.14
CA GLY A 249 20.35 16.15 106.68
C GLY A 249 20.99 15.21 105.65
N TRP A 250 21.98 14.42 106.09
CA TRP A 250 22.63 13.37 105.28
C TRP A 250 21.75 12.13 105.12
N ASN A 251 20.54 12.32 104.59
CA ASN A 251 19.67 11.21 104.19
C ASN A 251 20.02 10.80 102.76
N SER A 252 20.31 9.52 102.54
CA SER A 252 20.50 8.96 101.20
C SER A 252 19.15 8.83 100.48
N GLY A 253 18.63 9.96 100.00
CA GLY A 253 17.43 10.00 99.18
C GLY A 253 17.68 9.30 97.85
N GLU A 254 17.05 8.15 97.63
CA GLU A 254 16.98 7.55 96.30
C GLU A 254 16.18 8.49 95.39
N ILE A 255 16.84 9.11 94.41
CA ILE A 255 16.16 9.87 93.36
C ILE A 255 15.42 8.86 92.48
N GLY A 256 14.18 8.54 92.88
CA GLY A 256 13.39 7.45 92.33
C GLY A 256 13.10 7.67 90.85
N TYR A 257 13.92 7.08 89.97
CA TYR A 257 13.83 7.24 88.53
C TYR A 257 12.63 6.46 87.96
N ARG A 258 11.44 7.08 88.05
CA ARG A 258 10.18 6.51 87.58
C ARG A 258 10.12 6.55 86.05
N ILE A 259 10.53 5.45 85.41
CA ILE A 259 10.26 5.19 84.00
C ILE A 259 8.78 4.87 83.85
N THR A 260 8.03 5.76 83.20
CA THR A 260 6.64 5.49 82.81
C THR A 260 6.60 4.99 81.37
N ASN A 261 6.07 3.78 81.17
CA ASN A 261 5.68 3.30 79.84
C ASN A 261 4.43 4.07 79.41
N ASN A 262 4.57 4.95 78.44
CA ASN A 262 3.49 5.76 77.89
C ASN A 262 3.12 5.31 76.48
N THR A 263 1.86 5.51 76.12
CA THR A 263 1.37 5.40 74.76
C THR A 263 0.96 6.80 74.32
N SER A 264 1.33 7.21 73.11
CA SER A 264 0.90 8.49 72.56
C SER A 264 -0.63 8.58 72.56
N SER A 265 -1.16 9.81 72.63
CA SER A 265 -2.51 10.03 72.12
C SER A 265 -2.61 9.51 70.68
N ASN A 266 -3.81 9.10 70.27
CA ASN A 266 -4.06 8.75 68.89
C ASN A 266 -3.80 9.99 68.03
N ALA A 267 -2.91 9.89 67.03
CA ALA A 267 -2.61 10.97 66.09
C ALA A 267 -3.83 11.35 65.23
N GLY A 268 -4.88 10.52 65.24
CA GLY A 268 -6.03 10.62 64.37
C GLY A 268 -5.73 10.06 62.98
N SER A 269 -6.79 9.93 62.18
CA SER A 269 -6.62 9.61 60.76
C SER A 269 -5.96 10.81 60.07
N HIS A 270 -4.72 10.60 59.63
CA HIS A 270 -3.96 11.55 58.83
C HIS A 270 -3.41 10.83 57.60
N GLY A 271 -3.19 11.58 56.51
CA GLY A 271 -2.76 11.03 55.23
C GLY A 271 -1.49 11.71 54.72
N HIS A 272 -0.69 10.94 53.99
CA HIS A 272 0.31 11.51 53.08
C HIS A 272 -0.38 11.88 51.75
N VAL A 273 0.15 12.84 51.00
CA VAL A 273 -0.45 13.24 49.71
C VAL A 273 -0.14 12.19 48.64
N VAL A 274 -1.16 11.45 48.22
CA VAL A 274 -1.08 10.33 47.26
C VAL A 274 -2.50 9.89 46.85
N SER A 275 -3.27 10.36 45.83
CA SER A 275 -3.15 11.39 44.77
C SER A 275 -2.81 10.98 43.30
N GLY A 276 -3.32 9.83 42.81
CA GLY A 276 -3.21 9.33 41.41
C GLY A 276 -3.89 7.95 41.24
N SER A 277 -3.70 7.22 40.13
CA SER A 277 -4.43 5.95 39.86
C SER A 277 -3.62 4.68 40.11
N VAL A 278 -4.13 3.80 40.98
CA VAL A 278 -3.73 2.38 41.14
C VAL A 278 -4.57 1.42 40.28
N GLY A 279 -5.72 1.86 39.78
CA GLY A 279 -6.66 1.01 39.07
C GLY A 279 -6.29 0.78 37.61
N SER A 280 -6.55 -0.43 37.11
CA SER A 280 -6.52 -0.69 35.66
C SER A 280 -7.53 0.23 34.96
N THR A 281 -7.10 0.86 33.87
CA THR A 281 -7.89 1.87 33.13
C THR A 281 -7.39 1.94 31.68
N GLY A 282 -8.29 2.29 30.77
CA GLY A 282 -8.06 2.24 29.31
C GLY A 282 -8.82 1.10 28.63
N ASP A 283 -8.34 0.71 27.46
CA ASP A 283 -8.84 -0.38 26.62
C ASP A 283 -7.83 -1.54 26.59
N THR A 284 -8.13 -2.65 25.92
CA THR A 284 -7.23 -3.81 25.78
C THR A 284 -5.98 -3.55 24.92
N GLU A 285 -5.87 -2.39 24.28
CA GLU A 285 -4.80 -2.01 23.36
C GLU A 285 -4.47 -0.51 23.50
N THR A 286 -3.17 -0.16 23.50
CA THR A 286 -2.73 1.24 23.45
C THR A 286 -2.52 1.70 22.00
N ARG A 287 -3.55 2.33 21.41
CA ARG A 287 -3.53 2.85 20.03
C ARG A 287 -3.86 4.34 19.94
N PRO A 288 -3.27 5.10 18.99
CA PRO A 288 -3.76 6.42 18.62
C PRO A 288 -5.06 6.31 17.80
N VAL A 289 -5.71 7.45 17.57
CA VAL A 289 -6.78 7.55 16.54
C VAL A 289 -6.18 7.14 15.18
N ASN A 290 -6.88 6.25 14.49
CA ASN A 290 -6.44 5.65 13.23
C ASN A 290 -7.65 5.49 12.28
N TYR A 291 -7.38 5.17 11.02
CA TYR A 291 -8.38 4.95 9.98
C TYR A 291 -8.11 3.61 9.29
N GLY A 292 -9.16 2.78 9.17
CA GLY A 292 -9.05 1.43 8.62
C GLY A 292 -8.85 1.40 7.11
N VAL A 293 -7.79 0.73 6.68
CA VAL A 293 -7.45 0.42 5.28
C VAL A 293 -6.88 -0.99 5.21
N ASN A 294 -7.02 -1.63 4.06
CA ASN A 294 -6.25 -2.83 3.77
C ASN A 294 -4.81 -2.43 3.43
N TYR A 295 -3.87 -3.35 3.64
CA TYR A 295 -2.57 -3.32 2.97
C TYR A 295 -2.60 -4.28 1.78
N ILE A 296 -2.05 -3.86 0.65
CA ILE A 296 -1.79 -4.72 -0.51
C ILE A 296 -0.29 -4.74 -0.81
N ILE A 297 0.16 -5.84 -1.41
CA ILE A 297 1.56 -6.07 -1.80
C ILE A 297 1.64 -6.47 -3.28
N LYS A 298 2.60 -5.89 -4.01
CA LYS A 298 2.82 -6.16 -5.45
C LYS A 298 3.46 -7.53 -5.65
N LEU A 299 2.94 -8.31 -6.60
CA LEU A 299 3.38 -9.68 -6.94
C LEU A 299 4.77 -9.78 -7.56
#